data_AF-A0A4Y2DLQ0-F1
#
_entry.id   AF-A0A4Y2DLQ0-F1
#
_cell.length_a   1.000
_cell.length_b   1.000
_cell.length_c   1.000
_cell.angle_alpha   90.00
_cell.angle_beta   90.00
_cell.angle_gamma   90.00
#
_symmetry.space_group_name_H-M   'P 1'
#
loop_
_entity.id
_entity.type
_entity.pdbx_description
1 polymer ?
#
loop_
_entity_poly.entity_id
_entity_poly.type
_entity_poly.pdbx_seq_one_letter_code
_entity_poly.pdbx_strand_id
1 'polypeptide(L)'
;MQIRYRNHDVDSEPNKYVVRKGKRSFVLRFKMPKASQLSNEEVSKILHLKLLGKTVEKILKLLNRSKSMIYRVLTRKTPYEPKPRSGRLRVTDTLSDRRIQRMASSQKMSVSEITRSSLLQISKNTVDRRIIESGYMIHAKMAHRLPPSSFTLVRD
;
A
#
# COMPACT_ATOMS: atom_id res chain seq x y z
N MET A 1 -8.55 -30.54 32.60
CA MET A 1 -8.75 -30.78 31.16
C MET A 1 -7.41 -30.51 30.47
N GLN A 2 -6.66 -31.56 30.15
CA GLN A 2 -5.29 -31.45 29.59
C GLN A 2 -5.36 -31.13 28.09
N ILE A 3 -4.79 -29.99 27.68
CA ILE A 3 -4.67 -29.61 26.27
C ILE A 3 -3.39 -30.27 25.73
N ARG A 4 -3.56 -31.33 24.92
CA ARG A 4 -2.48 -31.96 24.17
C ARG A 4 -2.12 -31.08 22.98
N TYR A 5 -0.92 -30.49 22.99
CA TYR A 5 -0.34 -29.91 21.78
C TYR A 5 0.15 -31.05 20.89
N ARG A 6 -0.56 -31.34 19.79
CA ARG A 6 -0.04 -32.15 18.70
C ARG A 6 1.01 -31.34 17.96
N ASN A 7 2.23 -31.86 17.92
CA ASN A 7 3.29 -31.38 17.06
C ASN A 7 2.81 -31.41 15.60
N HIS A 8 2.79 -30.25 14.96
CA HIS A 8 2.65 -30.14 13.50
C HIS A 8 4.01 -29.76 12.93
N ASP A 9 4.41 -30.53 11.93
CA ASP A 9 5.71 -30.51 11.25
C ASP A 9 6.17 -29.10 10.87
N VAL A 10 7.42 -28.84 11.21
CA VAL A 10 8.13 -27.58 11.02
C VAL A 10 8.63 -27.51 9.58
N ASP A 11 7.72 -27.30 8.64
CA ASP A 11 8.05 -26.77 7.29
C ASP A 11 7.51 -25.34 7.17
N SER A 12 7.89 -24.50 8.14
CA SER A 12 7.57 -23.08 8.11
C SER A 12 8.46 -22.37 7.09
N GLU A 13 8.05 -22.36 5.82
CA GLU A 13 8.59 -21.40 4.84
C GLU A 13 8.49 -19.99 5.46
N PRO A 14 9.60 -19.24 5.65
CA PRO A 14 9.66 -18.05 6.52
C PRO A 14 8.84 -16.84 6.03
N ASN A 15 8.01 -16.99 5.00
CA ASN A 15 7.21 -15.93 4.38
C ASN A 15 5.79 -16.38 3.97
N LYS A 16 5.31 -17.52 4.50
CA LYS A 16 4.01 -18.09 4.15
C LYS A 16 3.08 -18.07 5.37
N TYR A 17 2.03 -17.26 5.31
CA TYR A 17 1.01 -17.17 6.37
C TYR A 17 -0.32 -17.69 5.85
N VAL A 18 -0.93 -18.63 6.56
CA VAL A 18 -2.27 -19.15 6.22
C VAL A 18 -3.30 -18.45 7.10
N VAL A 19 -4.13 -17.59 6.50
CA VAL A 19 -5.24 -16.91 7.17
C VAL A 19 -6.51 -17.72 6.94
N ARG A 20 -7.13 -18.24 8.01
CA ARG A 20 -8.41 -18.96 7.93
C ARG A 20 -9.56 -18.03 8.32
N LYS A 21 -10.56 -17.89 7.45
CA LYS A 21 -11.85 -17.24 7.74
C LYS A 21 -13.00 -18.19 7.39
N GLY A 22 -13.62 -18.77 8.42
CA GLY A 22 -14.68 -19.77 8.25
C GLY A 22 -14.16 -21.03 7.54
N LYS A 23 -14.88 -21.51 6.53
CA LYS A 23 -14.48 -22.66 5.68
C LYS A 23 -13.42 -22.32 4.62
N ARG A 24 -12.97 -21.05 4.52
CA ARG A 24 -12.00 -20.60 3.51
C ARG A 24 -10.64 -20.32 4.16
N SER A 25 -9.57 -20.84 3.54
CA SER A 25 -8.19 -20.52 3.89
C SER A 25 -7.53 -19.73 2.77
N PHE A 26 -6.86 -18.63 3.14
CA PHE A 26 -6.06 -17.80 2.25
C PHE A 26 -4.58 -17.99 2.59
N VAL A 27 -3.74 -18.16 1.58
CA VAL A 27 -2.28 -18.22 1.77
C VAL A 27 -1.71 -16.87 1.34
N LEU A 28 -1.22 -16.10 2.31
CA LEU A 28 -0.49 -14.86 2.08
C LEU A 28 1.00 -15.18 1.97
N ARG A 29 1.58 -14.91 0.81
CA ARG A 29 3.03 -14.99 0.58
C ARG A 29 3.60 -13.58 0.51
N PHE A 30 4.32 -13.15 1.55
CA PHE A 30 5.04 -11.88 1.50
C PHE A 30 6.32 -12.06 0.69
N LYS A 31 6.41 -11.40 -0.46
CA LYS A 31 7.66 -11.38 -1.24
C LYS A 31 8.62 -10.39 -0.59
N MET A 32 9.49 -10.87 0.30
CA MET A 32 10.62 -10.06 0.76
C MET A 32 11.44 -9.61 -0.46
N PRO A 33 11.87 -8.34 -0.53
CA PRO A 33 12.85 -7.93 -1.51
C PRO A 33 14.08 -8.82 -1.34
N LYS A 34 14.55 -9.45 -2.43
CA LYS A 34 15.69 -10.38 -2.39
C LYS A 34 17.00 -9.77 -1.86
N ALA A 35 17.07 -8.45 -1.67
CA ALA A 35 18.22 -7.78 -1.06
C ALA A 35 17.80 -6.47 -0.38
N SER A 36 18.46 -6.16 0.74
CA SER A 36 18.48 -4.81 1.31
C SER A 36 19.09 -3.84 0.27
N GLN A 37 18.70 -2.57 0.32
CA GLN A 37 19.39 -1.54 -0.47
C GLN A 37 20.86 -1.45 0.01
N LEU A 38 21.77 -1.14 -0.91
CA LEU A 38 23.15 -0.84 -0.56
C LEU A 38 23.20 0.53 0.12
N SER A 39 23.98 0.64 1.20
CA SER A 39 24.25 1.94 1.80
C SER A 39 25.22 2.75 0.92
N ASN A 40 25.22 4.08 1.08
CA ASN A 40 26.14 4.95 0.34
C ASN A 40 27.61 4.59 0.61
N GLU A 41 27.94 4.17 1.83
CA GLU A 41 29.28 3.70 2.18
C GLU A 41 29.69 2.43 1.42
N GLU A 42 28.78 1.46 1.32
CA GLU A 42 29.03 0.23 0.57
C GLU A 42 29.25 0.53 -0.92
N VAL A 43 28.46 1.46 -1.49
CA VAL A 43 28.63 1.92 -2.87
C VAL A 43 30.00 2.56 -3.06
N SER A 44 30.42 3.46 -2.16
CA SER A 44 31.75 4.09 -2.22
C SER A 44 32.88 3.06 -2.10
N LYS A 45 32.76 2.07 -1.20
CA LYS A 45 33.72 0.97 -1.06
C LYS A 45 33.82 0.14 -2.35
N ILE A 46 32.70 -0.16 -3.01
CA ILE A 46 32.69 -0.89 -4.30
C ILE A 46 33.46 -0.11 -5.38
N LEU A 47 33.19 1.20 -5.50
CA LEU A 47 33.85 2.05 -6.50
C LEU A 47 35.34 2.18 -6.22
N HIS A 48 35.74 2.40 -4.97
CA HIS A 48 37.14 2.50 -4.58
C HIS A 48 37.91 1.19 -4.84
N LEU A 49 37.34 0.04 -4.48
CA LEU A 49 37.97 -1.26 -4.74
C LEU A 49 38.10 -1.55 -6.24
N LYS A 50 37.17 -1.05 -7.06
CA LYS A 50 37.27 -1.14 -8.52
C LYS A 50 38.42 -0.28 -9.06
N LEU A 51 38.60 0.93 -8.54
CA LEU A 51 39.72 1.82 -8.90
C LEU A 51 41.07 1.20 -8.53
N LEU A 52 41.16 0.52 -7.38
CA LEU A 52 42.33 -0.26 -6.96
C LEU A 52 42.58 -1.54 -7.77
N GLY A 53 41.79 -1.79 -8.83
CA GLY A 53 41.96 -2.96 -9.71
C GLY A 53 41.53 -4.30 -9.11
N LYS A 54 40.75 -4.32 -8.02
CA LYS A 54 40.27 -5.57 -7.43
C LYS A 54 39.21 -6.22 -8.32
N THR A 55 39.25 -7.56 -8.40
CA THR A 55 38.23 -8.33 -9.13
C THR A 55 36.90 -8.33 -8.38
N VAL A 56 35.79 -8.49 -9.13
CA VAL A 56 34.44 -8.53 -8.56
C VAL A 56 34.28 -9.65 -7.52
N GLU A 57 35.00 -10.76 -7.69
CA GLU A 57 35.00 -11.87 -6.72
C GLU A 57 35.62 -11.49 -5.38
N LYS A 58 36.73 -10.73 -5.39
CA LYS A 58 37.33 -10.22 -4.16
C LYS A 58 36.41 -9.20 -3.49
N ILE A 59 35.77 -8.32 -4.28
CA ILE A 59 34.83 -7.31 -3.76
C ILE A 59 33.62 -7.99 -3.10
N LEU A 60 33.07 -9.05 -3.71
CA LEU A 60 31.99 -9.86 -3.15
C LEU A 60 32.35 -10.43 -1.78
N LYS A 61 33.53 -11.05 -1.65
CA LYS A 61 33.97 -11.67 -0.40
C LYS A 61 34.19 -10.63 0.69
N LEU A 62 34.79 -9.48 0.34
CA LEU A 62 35.08 -8.40 1.29
C LEU A 62 33.82 -7.70 1.83
N LEU A 63 32.82 -7.49 0.97
CA LEU A 63 31.60 -6.77 1.34
C LEU A 63 30.45 -7.69 1.74
N ASN A 64 30.62 -9.02 1.62
CA ASN A 64 29.57 -10.02 1.83
C ASN A 64 28.27 -9.71 1.07
N ARG A 65 28.41 -9.25 -0.20
CA ARG A 65 27.29 -8.87 -1.07
C ARG A 65 27.27 -9.72 -2.34
N SER A 66 26.08 -9.87 -2.92
CA SER A 66 25.92 -10.68 -4.13
C SER A 66 26.60 -10.06 -5.35
N LYS A 67 27.09 -10.92 -6.23
CA LYS A 67 27.78 -10.55 -7.48
C LYS A 67 26.91 -9.62 -8.34
N SER A 68 25.59 -9.86 -8.38
CA SER A 68 24.63 -9.03 -9.13
C SER A 68 24.46 -7.62 -8.56
N MET A 69 24.60 -7.42 -7.24
CA MET A 69 24.56 -6.07 -6.66
C MET A 69 25.79 -5.26 -7.04
N ILE A 70 26.95 -5.89 -6.98
CA ILE A 70 28.21 -5.23 -7.35
C ILE A 70 28.20 -4.83 -8.82
N TYR A 71 27.81 -5.73 -9.73
CA TYR A 71 27.67 -5.37 -11.14
C TYR A 71 26.65 -4.24 -11.34
N ARG A 72 25.52 -4.24 -10.63
CA ARG A 72 24.54 -3.16 -10.76
C ARG A 72 25.12 -1.79 -10.38
N VAL A 73 26.03 -1.73 -9.41
CA VAL A 73 26.74 -0.50 -9.05
C VAL A 73 27.77 -0.13 -10.14
N LEU A 74 28.59 -1.10 -10.55
CA LEU A 74 29.67 -0.85 -11.51
C LEU A 74 29.20 -0.51 -12.94
N THR A 75 28.08 -1.07 -13.38
CA THR A 75 27.54 -0.86 -14.74
C THR A 75 26.71 0.42 -14.85
N ARG A 76 26.24 0.98 -13.73
CA ARG A 76 25.45 2.22 -13.74
C ARG A 76 26.38 3.42 -13.88
N LYS A 77 26.18 4.21 -14.93
CA LYS A 77 26.88 5.48 -15.16
C LYS A 77 26.45 6.60 -14.20
N THR A 78 25.28 6.45 -13.57
CA THR A 78 24.69 7.45 -12.66
C THR A 78 24.89 7.04 -11.20
N PRO A 79 25.00 8.00 -10.26
CA PRO A 79 25.02 7.72 -8.82
C PRO A 79 23.87 6.78 -8.43
N TYR A 80 24.15 5.86 -7.50
CA TYR A 80 23.15 4.90 -7.03
C TYR A 80 22.12 5.58 -6.13
N GLU A 81 21.26 6.40 -6.71
CA GLU A 81 20.03 6.81 -6.05
C GLU A 81 18.92 5.84 -6.42
N PRO A 82 18.38 5.07 -5.47
CA PRO A 82 17.22 4.25 -5.75
C PRO A 82 16.06 5.19 -6.10
N LYS A 83 15.64 5.19 -7.37
CA LYS A 83 14.45 5.93 -7.79
C LYS A 83 13.29 5.62 -6.84
N PRO A 84 12.60 6.62 -6.30
CA PRO A 84 11.44 6.38 -5.46
C PRO A 84 10.41 5.58 -6.26
N ARG A 85 9.75 4.63 -5.60
CA ARG A 85 8.66 3.90 -6.26
C ARG A 85 7.53 4.89 -6.51
N SER A 86 7.07 5.00 -7.74
CA SER A 86 5.98 5.89 -8.18
C SER A 86 4.58 5.51 -7.62
N GLY A 87 4.51 4.51 -6.74
CA GLY A 87 3.26 3.98 -6.22
C GLY A 87 2.42 3.28 -7.28
N ARG A 88 1.27 2.75 -6.87
CA ARG A 88 0.26 2.23 -7.80
C ARG A 88 -0.56 3.39 -8.34
N LEU A 89 -0.91 3.34 -9.63
CA LEU A 89 -1.78 4.34 -10.25
C LEU A 89 -3.11 4.41 -9.50
N ARG A 90 -3.64 5.63 -9.39
CA ARG A 90 -4.93 5.89 -8.77
C ARG A 90 -6.05 5.30 -9.63
N VAL A 91 -7.06 4.73 -8.98
CA VAL A 91 -8.27 4.21 -9.64
C VAL A 91 -9.16 5.34 -10.15
N THR A 92 -8.99 6.55 -9.60
CA THR A 92 -9.78 7.73 -9.96
C THR A 92 -8.96 8.73 -10.76
N ASP A 93 -9.60 9.30 -11.78
CA ASP A 93 -9.07 10.39 -12.59
C ASP A 93 -9.27 11.74 -11.90
N THR A 94 -8.48 12.74 -12.27
CA THR A 94 -8.56 14.11 -11.73
C THR A 94 -9.96 14.72 -11.82
N LEU A 95 -10.69 14.45 -12.91
CA LEU A 95 -12.06 14.94 -13.10
C LEU A 95 -13.05 14.30 -12.13
N SER A 96 -12.88 13.00 -11.90
CA SER A 96 -13.72 12.23 -10.98
C SER A 96 -13.49 12.67 -9.53
N ASP A 97 -12.24 12.93 -9.15
CA ASP A 97 -11.87 13.50 -7.84
C ASP A 97 -12.53 14.89 -7.66
N ARG A 98 -12.50 15.74 -8.70
CA ARG A 98 -13.16 17.07 -8.67
C ARG A 98 -14.68 16.98 -8.53
N ARG A 99 -15.32 16.00 -9.18
CA ARG A 99 -16.76 15.76 -9.05
C ARG A 99 -17.11 15.36 -7.61
N ILE A 100 -16.35 14.42 -7.03
CA ILE A 100 -16.52 14.00 -5.63
C ILE A 100 -16.38 15.18 -4.68
N GLN A 101 -15.33 16.01 -4.87
CA GLN A 101 -15.09 17.20 -4.06
C GLN A 101 -16.26 18.20 -4.16
N ARG A 102 -16.76 18.49 -5.36
CA ARG A 102 -17.89 19.40 -5.55
C ARG A 102 -19.15 18.90 -4.85
N MET A 103 -19.43 17.60 -4.93
CA MET A 103 -20.60 17.00 -4.29
C MET A 103 -20.48 17.01 -2.77
N ALA A 104 -19.26 16.79 -2.25
CA ALA A 104 -18.94 16.89 -0.84
C ALA A 104 -19.02 18.34 -0.30
N SER A 105 -18.59 19.33 -1.09
CA SER A 105 -18.56 20.73 -0.67
C SER A 105 -19.91 21.42 -0.77
N SER A 106 -20.68 21.13 -1.82
CA SER A 106 -21.89 21.89 -2.15
C SER A 106 -23.16 21.33 -1.53
N GLN A 107 -23.17 20.06 -1.12
CA GLN A 107 -24.38 19.37 -0.69
C GLN A 107 -24.14 18.66 0.65
N LYS A 108 -25.13 18.69 1.56
CA LYS A 108 -25.14 17.92 2.82
C LYS A 108 -25.35 16.42 2.55
N MET A 109 -24.53 15.84 1.69
CA MET A 109 -24.62 14.45 1.27
C MET A 109 -23.72 13.56 2.11
N SER A 110 -24.21 12.36 2.40
CA SER A 110 -23.39 11.28 2.95
C SER A 110 -22.39 10.77 1.91
N VAL A 111 -21.28 10.19 2.36
CA VAL A 111 -20.33 9.46 1.50
C VAL A 111 -21.03 8.36 0.69
N SER A 112 -22.06 7.70 1.25
CA SER A 112 -22.83 6.69 0.51
C SER A 112 -23.64 7.31 -0.63
N GLU A 113 -24.27 8.46 -0.40
CA GLU A 113 -25.03 9.15 -1.44
C GLU A 113 -24.09 9.66 -2.52
N ILE A 114 -22.94 10.24 -2.15
CA ILE A 114 -21.91 10.66 -3.11
C ILE A 114 -21.42 9.47 -3.95
N THR A 115 -21.16 8.32 -3.32
CA THR A 115 -20.74 7.11 -4.05
C THR A 115 -21.80 6.70 -5.08
N ARG A 116 -23.08 6.62 -4.67
CA ARG A 116 -24.20 6.24 -5.57
C ARG A 116 -24.41 7.25 -6.69
N SER A 117 -24.36 8.54 -6.38
CA SER A 117 -24.65 9.63 -7.32
C SER A 117 -23.47 10.02 -8.21
N SER A 118 -22.24 9.68 -7.79
CA SER A 118 -21.04 9.86 -8.62
C SER A 118 -21.06 8.98 -9.87
N LEU A 119 -21.83 7.88 -9.86
CA LEU A 119 -21.89 6.84 -10.92
C LEU A 119 -20.52 6.22 -11.25
N LEU A 120 -19.54 6.39 -10.36
CA LEU A 120 -18.20 5.86 -10.53
C LEU A 120 -18.15 4.45 -9.94
N GLN A 121 -17.47 3.51 -10.60
CA GLN A 121 -17.19 2.16 -10.04
C GLN A 121 -16.09 2.24 -8.97
N ILE A 122 -16.33 3.02 -7.91
CA ILE A 122 -15.36 3.30 -6.85
C ILE A 122 -15.93 2.89 -5.51
N SER A 123 -15.04 2.43 -4.64
CA SER A 123 -15.45 2.03 -3.29
C SER A 123 -15.76 3.25 -2.42
N LYS A 124 -16.63 3.07 -1.43
CA LYS A 124 -16.94 4.08 -0.41
C LYS A 124 -15.66 4.63 0.26
N ASN A 125 -14.70 3.76 0.55
CA ASN A 125 -13.44 4.12 1.18
C ASN A 125 -12.57 5.02 0.28
N THR A 126 -12.66 4.84 -1.04
CA THR A 126 -11.97 5.71 -1.99
C THR A 126 -12.55 7.12 -1.94
N VAL A 127 -13.88 7.25 -1.95
CA VAL A 127 -14.58 8.53 -1.84
C VAL A 127 -14.22 9.24 -0.53
N ASP A 128 -14.29 8.51 0.59
CA ASP A 128 -13.97 9.04 1.92
C ASP A 128 -12.54 9.58 1.98
N ARG A 129 -11.58 8.80 1.48
CA ARG A 129 -10.17 9.23 1.40
C ARG A 129 -10.01 10.47 0.52
N ARG A 130 -10.75 10.61 -0.58
CA ARG A 130 -10.69 11.82 -1.43
C ARG A 130 -11.22 13.06 -0.74
N ILE A 131 -12.28 12.91 0.04
CA ILE A 131 -12.85 14.01 0.81
C ILE A 131 -11.84 14.47 1.88
N ILE A 132 -11.24 13.53 2.62
CA ILE A 132 -10.19 13.82 3.62
C ILE A 132 -8.94 14.44 2.98
N GLU A 133 -8.39 13.82 1.92
CA GLU A 133 -7.22 14.32 1.19
C GLU A 133 -7.43 15.73 0.64
N SER A 134 -8.67 16.07 0.27
CA SER A 134 -9.02 17.38 -0.29
C SER A 134 -9.18 18.50 0.74
N GLY A 135 -9.16 18.18 2.04
CA GLY A 135 -9.37 19.17 3.11
C GLY A 135 -10.82 19.66 3.23
N TYR A 136 -11.75 19.14 2.42
CA TYR A 136 -13.18 19.34 2.62
C TYR A 136 -13.65 18.50 3.81
N MET A 137 -13.42 19.04 5.00
CA MET A 137 -13.93 18.53 6.26
C MET A 137 -15.46 18.53 6.25
N ILE A 138 -16.12 17.41 5.89
CA ILE A 138 -17.52 17.18 6.28
C ILE A 138 -17.51 16.83 7.78
N HIS A 139 -17.27 17.83 8.63
CA HIS A 139 -17.33 17.73 10.09
C HIS A 139 -18.77 17.78 10.64
N ALA A 140 -19.78 17.62 9.79
CA ALA A 140 -21.12 17.35 10.28
C ALA A 140 -21.20 15.85 10.58
N LYS A 141 -21.14 15.51 11.87
CA LYS A 141 -21.55 14.19 12.38
C LYS A 141 -22.94 13.92 11.80
N MET A 142 -23.00 13.06 10.78
CA MET A 142 -24.24 12.74 10.07
C MET A 142 -25.19 12.08 11.06
N ALA A 143 -26.24 12.79 11.49
CA ALA A 143 -27.33 12.17 12.23
C ALA A 143 -27.89 11.02 11.37
N HIS A 144 -28.00 9.83 11.96
CA HIS A 144 -28.65 8.70 11.30
C HIS A 144 -30.03 9.16 10.83
N ARG A 145 -30.28 9.14 9.51
CA ARG A 145 -31.59 9.47 8.97
C ARG A 145 -32.60 8.49 9.58
N LEU A 146 -33.50 9.01 10.41
CA LEU A 146 -34.69 8.28 10.81
C LEU A 146 -35.57 8.06 9.57
N PRO A 147 -36.28 6.93 9.48
CA PRO A 147 -37.11 6.60 8.34
C PRO A 147 -38.22 7.66 8.15
N PRO A 148 -38.53 8.06 6.90
CA PRO A 148 -39.59 9.02 6.60
C PRO A 148 -40.95 8.31 6.63
N SER A 149 -41.38 7.84 7.80
CA SER A 149 -42.66 7.15 7.96
C SER A 149 -43.43 7.66 9.18
N SER A 150 -43.84 8.93 9.15
CA SER A 150 -44.93 9.45 9.98
C SER A 150 -45.32 10.88 9.55
N PHE A 151 -45.79 11.05 8.33
CA PHE A 151 -46.64 12.20 7.98
C PHE A 151 -48.04 11.65 7.68
N THR A 152 -48.77 11.28 8.74
CA THR A 152 -50.22 11.12 8.66
C THR A 152 -50.86 12.47 8.94
N LEU A 153 -51.61 12.94 7.95
CA LEU A 153 -52.46 14.13 7.97
C LEU A 153 -53.39 14.10 9.19
N VAL A 154 -53.37 15.15 10.00
CA VAL A 154 -54.52 15.55 10.83
C VAL A 154 -55.03 16.85 10.21
N ARG A 155 -56.19 16.76 9.56
CA ARG A 155 -57.03 17.89 9.21
C ARG A 155 -57.98 18.09 10.40
N ASP A 156 -57.96 19.28 10.99
CA ASP A 156 -59.08 19.83 11.75
C ASP A 156 -59.87 20.76 10.82
#